data_AF-A0A2V7PEG4-F1
#
_entry.id   AF-A0A2V7PEG4-F1
#
_cell.length_a   1.000
_cell.length_b   1.000
_cell.length_c   1.000
_cell.angle_alpha   90.00
_cell.angle_beta   90.00
_cell.angle_gamma   90.00
#
_symmetry.space_group_name_H-M   'P 1'
#
loop_
_entity.id
_entity.type
_entity.pdbx_description
1 polymer ?
#
loop_
_entity_poly.entity_id
_entity_poly.type
_entity_poly.pdbx_seq_one_letter_code
_entity_poly.pdbx_strand_id
1 'polypeptide(L)'
;MLQLTALLLIAQAQVPLALPPPRGYVNDFAGVLDAASVAHMEAVITEVRQKTRGEIAVVTLADIGDRPAADVALEIGRRWGVGVKG
;
A
#
# COMPACT_ATOMS: atom_id res chain seq x y z
N MET A 1 40.95 32.73 -2.26
CA MET A 1 40.16 32.43 -1.05
C MET A 1 38.96 33.34 -1.11
N LEU A 2 37.71 32.96 -1.27
CA LEU A 2 36.96 31.77 -0.89
C LEU A 2 35.62 31.91 -1.67
N GLN A 3 35.26 31.03 -2.60
CA GLN A 3 33.92 31.09 -3.19
C GLN A 3 32.99 30.21 -2.34
N LEU A 4 32.07 30.88 -1.66
CA LEU A 4 31.01 30.31 -0.82
C LEU A 4 30.02 29.56 -1.73
N THR A 5 30.05 28.22 -1.72
CA THR A 5 28.99 27.42 -2.34
C THR A 5 27.89 27.20 -1.30
N ALA A 6 26.79 27.93 -1.41
CA ALA A 6 25.59 27.67 -0.63
C ALA A 6 24.94 26.38 -1.16
N LEU A 7 24.98 25.31 -0.36
CA LEU A 7 24.31 24.04 -0.67
C LEU A 7 22.80 24.19 -0.37
N LEU A 8 22.00 24.34 -1.41
CA LEU A 8 20.54 24.38 -1.31
C LEU A 8 20.01 22.95 -1.12
N LEU A 9 19.73 22.55 0.12
CA LEU A 9 18.97 21.32 0.39
C LEU A 9 17.49 21.58 0.05
N ILE A 10 17.09 21.22 -1.17
CA ILE A 10 15.68 21.15 -1.54
C ILE A 10 15.12 19.87 -0.91
N ALA A 11 14.32 20.01 0.15
CA ALA A 11 13.50 18.91 0.64
C ALA A 11 12.46 18.58 -0.44
N GLN A 12 12.62 17.44 -1.11
CA GLN A 12 11.65 16.92 -2.07
C GLN A 12 10.41 16.46 -1.27
N ALA A 13 9.38 17.31 -1.18
CA ALA A 13 8.10 16.88 -0.63
C ALA A 13 7.49 15.85 -1.58
N GLN A 14 7.42 14.59 -1.15
CA GLN A 14 6.76 13.54 -1.94
C GLN A 14 5.25 13.82 -1.98
N VAL A 15 4.68 13.86 -3.18
CA VAL A 15 3.23 13.98 -3.36
C VAL A 15 2.57 12.76 -2.68
N PRO A 16 1.58 12.96 -1.80
CA PRO A 16 0.90 11.86 -1.12
C PRO A 16 0.32 10.87 -2.12
N LEU A 17 0.41 9.57 -1.82
CA LEU A 17 -0.20 8.56 -2.67
C LEU A 17 -1.73 8.74 -2.66
N ALA A 18 -2.29 8.95 -3.85
CA ALA A 18 -3.74 9.04 -4.04
C ALA A 18 -4.35 7.64 -3.94
N LEU A 19 -4.69 7.25 -2.72
CA LEU A 19 -5.30 5.95 -2.41
C LEU A 19 -6.83 6.11 -2.29
N PRO A 20 -7.62 5.38 -3.10
CA PRO A 20 -9.05 5.27 -2.89
C PRO A 20 -9.37 4.56 -1.56
N PRO A 21 -10.58 4.72 -1.01
CA PRO A 21 -11.00 3.96 0.17
C PRO A 21 -11.03 2.44 -0.13
N PRO A 22 -10.75 1.60 0.88
CA PRO A 22 -10.80 0.15 0.70
C PRO A 22 -12.23 -0.32 0.42
N ARG A 23 -12.39 -1.25 -0.51
CA ARG A 23 -13.66 -1.88 -0.91
C ARG A 23 -13.86 -3.26 -0.28
N GLY A 24 -12.79 -3.89 0.19
CA GLY A 24 -12.80 -5.23 0.77
C GLY A 24 -11.37 -5.71 1.05
N TYR A 25 -11.19 -7.02 1.11
CA TYR A 25 -9.86 -7.62 1.30
C TYR A 25 -8.97 -7.46 0.07
N VAL A 26 -9.54 -7.57 -1.13
CA VAL A 26 -8.84 -7.41 -2.40
C VAL A 26 -9.25 -6.08 -3.05
N ASN A 27 -8.29 -5.21 -3.30
CA ASN A 27 -8.48 -3.88 -3.84
C ASN A 27 -7.71 -3.75 -5.15
N ASP A 28 -8.31 -4.22 -6.24
CA ASP A 28 -7.73 -4.15 -7.58
C ASP A 28 -8.00 -2.77 -8.20
N PHE A 29 -7.09 -1.81 -7.99
CA PHE A 29 -7.20 -0.49 -8.64
C PHE A 29 -6.49 -0.44 -9.99
N ALA A 30 -5.60 -1.41 -10.27
CA ALA A 30 -4.92 -1.52 -11.55
C ALA A 30 -5.73 -2.30 -12.60
N GLY A 31 -6.76 -3.05 -12.18
CA GLY A 31 -7.60 -3.84 -13.08
C GLY A 31 -6.87 -5.06 -13.66
N VAL A 32 -5.94 -5.63 -12.89
CA VAL A 32 -5.05 -6.71 -13.34
C VAL A 32 -5.47 -8.10 -12.85
N LEU A 33 -6.51 -8.18 -12.01
CA LEU A 33 -6.98 -9.43 -11.41
C LEU A 33 -8.29 -9.87 -12.04
N ASP A 34 -8.36 -11.15 -12.45
CA ASP A 34 -9.61 -11.76 -12.87
C ASP A 34 -10.48 -12.18 -11.66
N ALA A 35 -11.76 -12.46 -11.91
CA ALA A 35 -12.72 -12.78 -10.86
C ALA A 35 -12.41 -14.09 -10.11
N ALA A 36 -11.83 -15.10 -10.77
CA ALA A 36 -11.46 -16.35 -10.11
C ALA A 36 -10.28 -16.16 -9.17
N SER A 37 -9.29 -15.36 -9.57
CA SER A 37 -8.16 -14.95 -8.74
C SER A 37 -8.63 -14.18 -7.51
N VAL A 38 -9.54 -13.20 -7.66
CA VAL A 38 -10.12 -12.45 -6.53
C VAL A 38 -10.84 -13.39 -5.57
N ALA A 39 -11.73 -14.26 -6.06
CA ALA A 39 -12.47 -15.18 -5.21
C ALA A 39 -11.55 -16.15 -4.45
N HIS A 40 -10.49 -16.64 -5.10
CA HIS A 40 -9.50 -17.49 -4.44
C HIS A 40 -8.75 -16.76 -3.33
N MET A 41 -8.29 -15.53 -3.60
CA MET A 41 -7.61 -14.70 -2.59
C MET A 41 -8.52 -14.42 -1.39
N GLU A 42 -9.78 -14.03 -1.62
CA GLU A 42 -10.73 -13.77 -0.54
C GLU A 42 -10.99 -15.01 0.33
N ALA A 43 -11.05 -16.20 -0.28
CA ALA A 43 -11.20 -17.46 0.46
C ALA A 43 -10.00 -17.72 1.38
N VAL A 44 -8.77 -17.57 0.86
CA VAL A 44 -7.54 -17.74 1.64
C VAL A 44 -7.44 -16.70 2.76
N ILE A 45 -7.72 -15.43 2.46
CA ILE A 45 -7.69 -14.35 3.46
C ILE A 45 -8.69 -14.62 4.58
N THR A 46 -9.89 -15.08 4.23
CA THR A 46 -10.93 -15.44 5.19
C THR A 46 -10.48 -16.58 6.10
N GLU A 47 -9.86 -17.62 5.53
CA GLU A 47 -9.32 -18.75 6.29
C GLU A 47 -8.23 -18.31 7.28
N VAL A 48 -7.28 -17.49 6.84
CA VAL A 48 -6.24 -16.93 7.71
C VAL A 48 -6.88 -16.16 8.86
N ARG A 49 -7.81 -15.26 8.57
CA ARG A 49 -8.49 -14.46 9.60
C ARG A 49 -9.22 -15.33 10.62
N GLN A 50 -9.90 -16.39 10.16
CA GLN A 50 -10.62 -17.31 11.04
C GLN A 50 -9.67 -18.11 11.94
N LYS A 51 -8.52 -18.55 11.42
CA LYS A 51 -7.60 -19.44 12.13
C LYS A 51 -6.60 -18.72 13.03
N THR A 52 -6.19 -17.50 12.67
CA THR A 52 -5.08 -16.81 13.36
C THR A 52 -5.46 -15.44 13.89
N ARG A 53 -6.63 -14.91 13.52
CA ARG A 53 -7.00 -13.48 13.69
C ARG A 53 -6.08 -12.52 12.93
N GLY A 54 -5.21 -13.04 12.06
CA GLY A 54 -4.40 -12.23 11.17
C GLY A 54 -5.25 -11.54 10.11
N GLU A 55 -4.86 -10.34 9.73
CA GLU A 55 -5.53 -9.56 8.69
C GLU A 55 -4.61 -9.44 7.47
N ILE A 56 -5.19 -9.62 6.29
CA ILE A 56 -4.51 -9.48 5.01
C ILE A 56 -5.35 -8.56 4.13
N ALA A 57 -4.69 -7.56 3.54
CA ALA A 57 -5.23 -6.75 2.46
C ALA A 57 -4.34 -6.90 1.23
N VAL A 58 -4.96 -7.16 0.08
CA VAL A 58 -4.29 -7.20 -1.22
C VAL A 58 -4.65 -5.94 -1.97
N VAL A 59 -3.65 -5.26 -2.53
CA VAL A 59 -3.83 -4.01 -3.29
C VAL A 59 -3.01 -4.06 -4.56
N THR A 60 -3.63 -3.73 -5.68
CA THR A 60 -2.92 -3.44 -6.92
C THR A 60 -3.03 -1.95 -7.21
N LEU A 61 -1.94 -1.34 -7.63
CA LEU A 61 -1.87 0.06 -8.04
C LEU A 61 -1.19 0.11 -9.41
N ALA A 62 -1.73 0.92 -10.32
CA ALA A 62 -1.16 1.06 -11.66
C ALA A 62 0.23 1.72 -11.63
N ASP A 63 0.47 2.58 -10.64
CA ASP A 63 1.72 3.26 -10.45
C ASP A 63 1.95 3.58 -8.96
N ILE A 64 3.20 3.48 -8.53
CA ILE A 64 3.69 3.94 -7.23
C ILE A 64 4.81 4.95 -7.36
N GLY A 65 5.16 5.39 -8.58
CA GLY A 65 6.32 6.25 -8.86
C GLY A 65 7.62 5.59 -8.40
N ASP A 66 8.59 6.40 -8.00
CA ASP A 66 9.89 5.92 -7.49
C ASP A 66 9.85 5.47 -6.03
N ARG A 67 8.65 5.26 -5.45
CA ARG A 67 8.51 4.86 -4.05
C ARG A 67 8.84 3.37 -3.88
N PRO A 68 9.54 3.00 -2.80
CA PRO A 68 9.69 1.59 -2.44
C PRO A 68 8.32 0.95 -2.18
N ALA A 69 8.08 -0.22 -2.77
CA ALA A 69 6.80 -0.92 -2.60
C ALA A 69 6.48 -1.23 -1.12
N ALA A 70 7.49 -1.50 -0.30
CA ALA A 70 7.32 -1.73 1.13
C ALA A 70 6.81 -0.49 1.88
N ASP A 71 7.30 0.70 1.55
CA ASP A 71 6.87 1.96 2.17
C ASP A 71 5.42 2.26 1.78
N VAL A 72 5.06 2.01 0.52
CA VAL A 72 3.69 2.14 0.02
C VAL A 72 2.75 1.18 0.74
N ALA A 73 3.13 -0.09 0.87
CA ALA A 73 2.34 -1.08 1.60
C ALA A 73 2.14 -0.69 3.08
N LEU A 74 3.18 -0.15 3.72
CA LEU A 74 3.11 0.33 5.10
C LEU A 74 2.20 1.56 5.24
N GLU A 75 2.26 2.51 4.30
CA GLU A 75 1.35 3.67 4.28
C GLU A 75 -0.11 3.21 4.14
N ILE A 76 -0.40 2.32 3.19
CA ILE A 76 -1.73 1.75 2.98
C ILE A 76 -2.23 1.09 4.27
N GLY A 77 -1.43 0.20 4.85
CA GLY A 77 -1.79 -0.51 6.08
C GLY A 77 -2.11 0.44 7.23
N ARG A 78 -1.33 1.51 7.41
CA ARG A 78 -1.58 2.55 8.42
C ARG A 78 -2.85 3.35 8.15
N ARG A 79 -3.07 3.78 6.90
CA ARG A 79 -4.22 4.62 6.53
C ARG A 79 -5.54 3.86 6.58
N TRP A 80 -5.52 2.58 6.25
CA TRP A 80 -6.71 1.73 6.25
C TRP A 80 -6.91 0.97 7.57
N GLY A 81 -5.93 1.02 8.48
CA GLY A 81 -6.00 0.33 9.76
C GLY A 81 -5.95 -1.19 9.61
N VAL A 82 -5.18 -1.70 8.65
CA VAL A 82 -4.98 -3.14 8.47
C VAL A 82 -4.07 -3.66 9.58
N GLY A 83 -4.52 -4.69 10.28
CA GLY A 83 -3.81 -5.32 11.38
C GLY A 83 -4.38 -4.92 12.75
N VAL A 84 -4.22 -5.83 13.71
CA VAL A 84 -4.66 -5.61 15.09
C VAL A 84 -3.68 -4.67 15.78
N LYS A 85 -4.18 -3.57 16.36
CA LYS A 85 -3.39 -2.82 17.36
C LYS A 85 -3.24 -3.75 18.56
N GLY A 86 -2.00 -4.16 18.84
CA GLY A 86 -1.66 -5.04 19.97
C GLY A 86 -2.14 -4.49 21.31
#